data_AF-A0A6N2CNN5-F1
#
_entry.id   AF-A0A6N2CNN5-F1
#
_cell.length_a   1.000
_cell.length_b   1.000
_cell.length_c   1.000
_cell.angle_alpha   90.00
_cell.angle_beta   90.00
_cell.angle_gamma   90.00
#
_symmetry.space_group_name_H-M   'P 1'
#
loop_
_entity.id
_entity.type
_entity.pdbx_description
1 polymer ?
#
loop_
_entity_poly.entity_id
_entity_poly.type
_entity_poly.pdbx_seq_one_letter_code
_entity_poly.pdbx_strand_id
1 'polypeptide(L)'
;MAENSPSNSGQPQQVNLQQIAQQFMAGLQRHFDMLAFNLAARDGVQESAYNERVNAPRVMPAAPHHQNFEQMQAYARDLLVRQVVGDCMNLAVTGMNNAHFFLALVKATKANAQVSPEAQQAAQVSQKAFVPAALDVKFNKLEQDYGIMCELEDSIISLGFIMQILLQQGGQVKEAQVDENAELVLELKAVKILGRQSETGKQQGKLVDLRKVFKEGDIITLSDMDLQLILVTIASFADSLFKAVSLYAKSIQDANQS
;
A
#
# COMPACT_ATOMS: atom_id res chain seq x y z
N MET A 1 0.84 12.87 -24.00
CA MET A 1 -0.17 12.07 -24.72
C MET A 1 -0.08 10.66 -24.18
N ALA A 2 -0.97 10.28 -23.25
CA ALA A 2 -1.05 8.92 -22.76
C ALA A 2 -2.03 8.15 -23.66
N GLU A 3 -1.54 7.08 -24.28
CA GLU A 3 -2.38 6.19 -25.06
C GLU A 3 -3.43 5.55 -24.16
N ASN A 4 -4.71 5.79 -24.52
CA ASN A 4 -5.84 5.05 -23.99
C ASN A 4 -5.60 3.56 -24.24
N SER A 5 -5.34 2.79 -23.17
CA SER A 5 -5.44 1.34 -23.25
C SER A 5 -6.90 0.98 -23.54
N PRO A 6 -7.20 0.21 -24.60
CA PRO A 6 -8.57 -0.12 -24.95
C PRO A 6 -9.21 -0.94 -23.82
N SER A 7 -10.38 -0.49 -23.39
CA SER A 7 -11.31 -1.23 -22.53
C SER A 7 -11.64 -2.56 -23.20
N ASN A 8 -11.05 -3.65 -22.72
CA ASN A 8 -11.29 -4.99 -23.23
C ASN A 8 -12.62 -5.52 -22.65
N SER A 9 -13.73 -5.01 -23.16
CA SER A 9 -15.07 -5.48 -22.84
C SER A 9 -15.40 -6.71 -23.69
N GLY A 10 -15.27 -7.91 -23.12
CA GLY A 10 -15.99 -9.09 -23.62
C GLY A 10 -15.25 -10.42 -23.72
N GLN A 11 -13.94 -10.50 -23.43
CA GLN A 11 -13.27 -11.81 -23.31
C GLN A 11 -13.13 -12.21 -21.84
N PRO A 12 -13.41 -13.47 -21.47
CA PRO A 12 -13.13 -13.96 -20.13
C PRO A 12 -11.62 -13.89 -19.92
N GLN A 13 -11.16 -12.84 -19.24
CA GLN A 13 -9.79 -12.77 -18.77
C GLN A 13 -9.60 -13.94 -17.81
N GLN A 14 -8.77 -14.91 -18.20
CA GLN A 14 -8.24 -15.87 -17.25
C GLN A 14 -7.44 -15.10 -16.20
N VAL A 15 -8.05 -14.91 -15.04
CA VAL A 15 -7.42 -14.20 -13.93
C VAL A 15 -6.37 -15.14 -13.34
N ASN A 16 -5.10 -14.78 -13.48
CA ASN A 16 -3.98 -15.56 -12.98
C ASN A 16 -3.39 -14.88 -11.73
N LEU A 17 -3.53 -15.54 -10.58
CA LEU A 17 -3.03 -15.04 -9.29
C LEU A 17 -1.52 -14.77 -9.31
N GLN A 18 -0.73 -15.62 -9.97
CA GLN A 18 0.71 -15.42 -10.08
C GLN A 18 1.05 -14.16 -10.87
N GLN A 19 0.32 -13.90 -11.96
CA GLN A 19 0.49 -12.68 -12.75
C GLN A 19 0.10 -11.44 -11.95
N ILE A 20 -1.01 -11.49 -11.20
CA ILE A 20 -1.44 -10.41 -10.30
C ILE A 20 -0.36 -10.12 -9.27
N ALA A 21 0.16 -11.15 -8.60
CA ALA A 21 1.19 -11.00 -7.59
C ALA A 21 2.49 -10.42 -8.18
N GLN A 22 2.91 -10.89 -9.36
CA GLN A 22 4.10 -10.35 -10.04
C GLN A 22 3.95 -8.88 -10.43
N GLN A 23 2.80 -8.50 -10.99
CA GLN A 23 2.53 -7.10 -11.36
C GLN A 23 2.48 -6.21 -10.12
N PHE A 24 1.86 -6.68 -9.04
CA PHE A 24 1.84 -5.99 -7.76
C PHE A 24 3.26 -5.75 -7.24
N MET A 25 4.09 -6.80 -7.17
CA MET A 25 5.46 -6.71 -6.64
C MET A 25 6.35 -5.82 -7.50
N ALA A 26 6.19 -5.85 -8.83
CA ALA A 26 6.90 -4.95 -9.73
C ALA A 26 6.49 -3.48 -9.54
N GLY A 27 5.21 -3.22 -9.27
CA GLY A 27 4.72 -1.88 -8.91
C GLY A 27 5.32 -1.41 -7.59
N LEU A 28 5.23 -2.26 -6.55
CA LEU A 28 5.77 -1.97 -5.22
C LEU A 28 7.27 -1.67 -5.25
N GLN A 29 8.06 -2.47 -5.97
CA GLN A 29 9.51 -2.24 -6.12
C GLN A 29 9.79 -0.86 -6.75
N ARG A 30 8.99 -0.46 -7.74
CA ARG A 30 9.12 0.85 -8.38
C ARG A 30 8.88 2.00 -7.40
N HIS A 31 7.87 1.88 -6.52
CA HIS A 31 7.62 2.88 -5.47
C HIS A 31 8.73 2.89 -4.43
N PHE A 32 9.29 1.73 -4.09
CA PHE A 32 10.45 1.63 -3.20
C PHE A 32 11.69 2.32 -3.77
N ASP A 33 12.03 2.05 -5.03
CA ASP A 33 13.16 2.68 -5.71
C ASP A 33 12.95 4.19 -5.87
N MET A 34 11.72 4.62 -6.19
CA MET A 34 11.36 6.04 -6.29
C MET A 34 11.52 6.77 -4.96
N LEU A 35 11.08 6.17 -3.85
CA LEU A 35 11.29 6.72 -2.51
C LEU A 35 12.79 6.85 -2.22
N ALA A 36 13.57 5.79 -2.44
CA ALA A 36 15.01 5.81 -2.20
C ALA A 36 15.71 6.90 -3.03
N PHE A 37 15.34 7.04 -4.31
CA PHE A 37 15.82 8.10 -5.17
C PHE A 37 15.47 9.50 -4.63
N ASN A 38 14.22 9.73 -4.25
CA ASN A 38 13.77 11.03 -3.74
C ASN A 38 14.46 11.41 -2.42
N LEU A 39 14.66 10.44 -1.52
CA LEU A 39 15.39 10.66 -0.27
C LEU A 39 16.86 11.02 -0.55
N ALA A 40 17.54 10.26 -1.39
CA ALA A 40 18.93 10.54 -1.77
C ALA A 40 19.07 11.89 -2.50
N ALA A 41 18.14 12.20 -3.40
CA ALA A 41 18.11 13.47 -4.11
C ALA A 41 17.95 14.64 -3.13
N ARG A 42 16.98 14.55 -2.20
CA ARG A 42 16.72 15.56 -1.17
C ARG A 42 17.95 15.80 -0.29
N ASP A 43 18.62 14.74 0.15
CA ASP A 43 19.81 14.83 1.00
C ASP A 43 21.02 15.42 0.26
N GLY A 44 21.06 15.29 -1.07
CA GLY A 44 22.11 15.83 -1.91
C GLY A 44 21.89 17.27 -2.41
N VAL A 45 20.69 17.83 -2.29
CA VAL A 45 20.42 19.20 -2.78
C VAL A 45 21.18 20.22 -1.97
N GLN A 46 21.88 21.12 -2.66
CA GLN A 46 22.56 22.28 -2.07
C GLN A 46 21.74 23.55 -2.29
N GLU A 47 21.75 24.45 -1.31
CA GLU A 47 21.06 25.74 -1.38
C GLU A 47 21.48 26.57 -2.60
N SER A 48 22.77 26.58 -2.93
CA SER A 48 23.28 27.28 -4.12
C SER A 48 22.63 26.77 -5.42
N ALA A 49 22.48 25.46 -5.54
CA ALA A 49 21.86 24.82 -6.70
C ALA A 49 20.34 25.03 -6.76
N TYR A 50 19.69 25.25 -5.62
CA TYR A 50 18.29 25.70 -5.57
C TYR A 50 18.17 27.15 -6.05
N ASN A 51 18.98 28.05 -5.48
CA ASN A 51 18.97 29.47 -5.82
C ASN A 51 19.31 29.70 -7.30
N GLU A 52 20.25 28.96 -7.88
CA GLU A 52 20.56 29.00 -9.30
C GLU A 52 19.33 28.65 -10.16
N ARG A 53 18.62 27.56 -9.81
CA ARG A 53 17.43 27.11 -10.55
C ARG A 53 16.25 28.06 -10.43
N VAL A 54 15.99 28.62 -9.26
CA VAL A 54 14.91 29.60 -9.06
C VAL A 54 15.17 30.88 -9.86
N ASN A 55 16.43 31.29 -9.98
CA ASN A 55 16.80 32.51 -10.70
C ASN A 55 17.04 32.29 -12.21
N ALA A 56 17.19 31.04 -12.68
CA ALA A 56 17.45 30.73 -14.09
C ALA A 56 16.43 31.34 -15.08
N PRO A 57 15.11 31.36 -14.80
CA PRO A 57 14.13 32.01 -15.67
C PRO A 57 14.22 33.55 -15.70
N ARG A 58 15.01 34.18 -14.82
CA ARG A 58 15.15 35.65 -14.63
C ARG A 58 13.87 36.39 -14.26
N VAL A 59 12.77 35.68 -14.06
CA VAL A 59 11.49 36.20 -13.56
C VAL A 59 10.90 35.17 -12.61
N MET A 60 10.49 35.62 -11.43
CA MET A 60 9.71 34.79 -10.51
C MET A 60 8.22 35.06 -10.76
N PRO A 61 7.37 34.02 -10.88
CA PRO A 61 5.93 34.21 -11.08
C PRO A 61 5.25 35.05 -10.00
N ALA A 62 5.71 34.93 -8.74
CA ALA A 62 5.21 35.69 -7.60
C ALA A 62 6.33 35.93 -6.57
N ALA A 63 7.28 36.82 -6.88
CA ALA A 63 8.47 37.06 -6.05
C ALA A 63 8.19 37.31 -4.54
N PRO A 64 7.13 38.05 -4.13
CA PRO A 64 6.83 38.26 -2.70
C PRO A 64 6.48 36.98 -1.91
N HIS A 65 6.12 35.89 -2.61
CA HIS A 65 5.78 34.60 -2.01
C HIS A 65 6.90 33.56 -2.17
N HIS A 66 8.10 33.98 -2.59
CA HIS A 66 9.25 33.09 -2.71
C HIS A 66 9.58 32.47 -1.35
N GLN A 67 9.68 31.14 -1.32
CA GLN A 67 10.15 30.38 -0.16
C GLN A 67 11.66 30.17 -0.26
N ASN A 68 12.38 30.29 0.85
CA ASN A 68 13.80 29.99 0.87
C ASN A 68 14.06 28.48 0.77
N PHE A 69 15.33 28.09 0.72
CA PHE A 69 15.74 26.70 0.60
C PHE A 69 15.17 25.79 1.71
N GLU A 70 15.28 26.21 2.97
CA GLU A 70 14.81 25.43 4.12
C GLU A 70 13.29 25.24 4.11
N GLN A 71 12.54 26.30 3.83
CA GLN A 71 11.08 26.26 3.69
C GLN A 71 10.65 25.32 2.56
N MET A 72 11.34 25.40 1.43
CA MET A 72 11.05 24.56 0.27
C MET A 72 11.40 23.09 0.54
N GLN A 73 12.51 22.82 1.23
CA GLN A 73 12.91 21.48 1.63
C GLN A 73 11.89 20.85 2.60
N ALA A 74 11.42 21.61 3.60
CA ALA A 74 10.39 21.17 4.53
C ALA A 74 9.06 20.87 3.82
N TYR A 75 8.64 21.75 2.90
CA TYR A 75 7.42 21.55 2.11
C TYR A 75 7.53 20.34 1.17
N ALA A 76 8.66 20.18 0.47
CA ALA A 76 8.90 19.02 -0.39
C ALA A 76 8.85 17.71 0.41
N ARG A 77 9.36 17.72 1.66
CA ARG A 77 9.28 16.58 2.56
C ARG A 77 7.83 16.24 2.95
N ASP A 78 7.02 17.24 3.30
CA ASP A 78 5.60 17.03 3.61
C ASP A 78 4.84 16.41 2.42
N LEU A 79 5.08 16.93 1.20
CA LEU A 79 4.50 16.35 -0.01
C LEU A 79 4.95 14.90 -0.24
N LEU A 80 6.23 14.59 -0.03
CA LEU A 80 6.76 13.24 -0.18
C LEU A 80 6.09 12.27 0.80
N VAL A 81 5.91 12.65 2.06
CA VAL A 81 5.23 11.81 3.07
C VAL A 81 3.81 11.48 2.62
N ARG A 82 3.03 12.50 2.22
CA ARG A 82 1.65 12.32 1.72
C ARG A 82 1.59 11.42 0.49
N GLN A 83 2.52 11.63 -0.45
CA GLN A 83 2.60 10.83 -1.65
C GLN A 83 2.88 9.36 -1.32
N VAL A 84 3.88 9.07 -0.50
CA VAL A 84 4.28 7.69 -0.19
C VAL A 84 3.18 6.95 0.55
N VAL A 85 2.57 7.57 1.56
CA VAL A 85 1.45 6.98 2.29
C VAL A 85 0.27 6.74 1.34
N GLY A 86 -0.06 7.71 0.49
CA GLY A 86 -1.12 7.59 -0.51
C GLY A 86 -0.89 6.46 -1.52
N ASP A 87 0.32 6.40 -2.09
CA ASP A 87 0.73 5.35 -3.02
C ASP A 87 0.64 3.96 -2.37
N CYS A 88 1.08 3.83 -1.12
CA CYS A 88 0.99 2.58 -0.34
C CYS A 88 -0.46 2.14 -0.11
N MET A 89 -1.35 3.08 0.23
CA MET A 89 -2.77 2.79 0.40
C MET A 89 -3.42 2.37 -0.93
N ASN A 90 -3.08 3.04 -2.04
CA ASN A 90 -3.56 2.67 -3.36
C ASN A 90 -3.08 1.28 -3.78
N LEU A 91 -1.83 0.92 -3.48
CA LEU A 91 -1.31 -0.43 -3.70
C LEU A 91 -2.10 -1.44 -2.88
N ALA A 92 -2.22 -1.25 -1.55
CA ALA A 92 -2.94 -2.16 -0.67
C ALA A 92 -4.38 -2.43 -1.16
N VAL A 93 -5.14 -1.36 -1.45
CA VAL A 93 -6.53 -1.47 -1.92
C VAL A 93 -6.60 -2.15 -3.28
N THR A 94 -5.66 -1.87 -4.19
CA THR A 94 -5.58 -2.54 -5.50
C THR A 94 -5.29 -4.03 -5.34
N GLY A 95 -4.36 -4.40 -4.46
CA GLY A 95 -4.07 -5.79 -4.09
C GLY A 95 -5.31 -6.51 -3.57
N MET A 96 -6.03 -5.89 -2.64
CA MET A 96 -7.30 -6.41 -2.10
C MET A 96 -8.36 -6.58 -3.17
N ASN A 97 -8.56 -5.57 -4.02
CA ASN A 97 -9.58 -5.62 -5.07
C ASN A 97 -9.29 -6.74 -6.09
N ASN A 98 -8.02 -6.94 -6.46
CA ASN A 98 -7.61 -8.02 -7.36
C ASN A 98 -7.75 -9.39 -6.70
N ALA A 99 -7.34 -9.52 -5.45
CA ALA A 99 -7.50 -10.73 -4.65
C ALA A 99 -8.97 -11.12 -4.52
N HIS A 100 -9.83 -10.18 -4.14
CA HIS A 100 -11.27 -10.40 -4.01
C HIS A 100 -11.90 -10.85 -5.33
N PHE A 101 -11.57 -10.22 -6.46
CA PHE A 101 -12.12 -10.64 -7.74
C PHE A 101 -11.72 -12.08 -8.10
N PHE A 102 -10.46 -12.45 -7.86
CA PHE A 102 -9.99 -13.82 -8.06
C PHE A 102 -10.72 -14.80 -7.14
N LEU A 103 -10.88 -14.49 -5.85
CA LEU A 103 -11.62 -15.32 -4.89
C LEU A 103 -13.09 -15.51 -5.32
N ALA A 104 -13.74 -14.43 -5.78
CA ALA A 104 -15.11 -14.49 -6.27
C ALA A 104 -15.25 -15.40 -7.50
N LEU A 105 -14.27 -15.35 -8.42
CA LEU A 105 -14.23 -16.26 -9.57
C LEU A 105 -14.01 -17.72 -9.16
N VAL A 106 -13.06 -17.98 -8.26
CA VAL A 106 -12.81 -19.33 -7.73
C VAL A 106 -14.07 -19.89 -7.07
N LYS A 107 -14.76 -19.09 -6.25
CA LYS A 107 -16.01 -19.48 -5.58
C LYS A 107 -17.13 -19.75 -6.58
N ALA A 108 -17.32 -18.87 -7.56
CA ALA A 108 -18.37 -19.00 -8.58
C ALA A 108 -18.15 -20.19 -9.53
N THR A 109 -16.89 -20.50 -9.85
CA THR A 109 -16.52 -21.62 -10.73
C THR A 109 -16.32 -22.93 -9.98
N LYS A 110 -16.33 -22.92 -8.65
CA LYS A 110 -15.87 -24.04 -7.81
C LYS A 110 -14.46 -24.49 -8.22
N ALA A 111 -13.55 -23.53 -8.41
CA ALA A 111 -12.18 -23.75 -8.90
C ALA A 111 -12.08 -24.50 -10.24
N ASN A 112 -13.14 -24.52 -11.05
CA ASN A 112 -13.08 -25.07 -12.41
C ASN A 112 -12.30 -24.09 -13.32
N ALA A 113 -11.39 -24.63 -14.14
CA ALA A 113 -10.62 -23.86 -15.11
C ALA A 113 -11.50 -23.16 -16.16
N GLN A 114 -12.70 -23.69 -16.41
CA GLN A 114 -13.64 -23.14 -17.38
C GLN A 114 -14.61 -22.17 -16.71
N VAL A 115 -14.43 -20.88 -17.01
CA VAL A 115 -15.27 -19.80 -16.49
C VAL A 115 -16.48 -19.60 -17.40
N SER A 116 -17.67 -19.96 -16.93
CA SER A 116 -18.92 -19.68 -17.66
C SER A 116 -19.28 -18.19 -17.59
N PRO A 117 -20.07 -17.66 -18.55
CA PRO A 117 -20.56 -16.28 -18.49
C PRO A 117 -21.32 -15.98 -17.19
N GLU A 118 -22.08 -16.96 -16.67
CA GLU A 118 -22.84 -16.83 -15.42
C GLU A 118 -21.91 -16.73 -14.21
N ALA A 119 -20.86 -17.56 -14.15
CA ALA A 119 -19.86 -17.50 -13.08
C ALA A 119 -19.07 -16.18 -13.11
N GLN A 120 -18.71 -15.70 -14.31
CA GLN A 120 -18.08 -14.39 -14.50
C GLN A 120 -19.00 -13.25 -14.02
N GLN A 121 -20.29 -13.30 -14.38
CA GLN A 121 -21.27 -12.29 -13.97
C GLN A 121 -21.47 -12.29 -12.45
N ALA A 122 -21.55 -13.46 -11.82
CA ALA A 122 -21.66 -13.58 -10.36
C ALA A 122 -20.44 -12.96 -9.65
N ALA A 123 -19.23 -13.26 -10.13
CA ALA A 123 -18.01 -12.66 -9.59
C ALA A 123 -17.98 -11.14 -9.79
N GLN A 124 -18.43 -10.63 -10.94
CA GLN A 124 -18.52 -9.19 -11.19
C GLN A 124 -19.54 -8.48 -10.29
N VAL A 125 -20.68 -9.10 -10.00
CA VAL A 125 -21.67 -8.53 -9.07
C VAL A 125 -21.07 -8.41 -7.67
N SER A 126 -20.41 -9.47 -7.19
CA SER A 126 -19.68 -9.43 -5.91
C SER A 126 -18.61 -8.34 -5.90
N GLN A 127 -17.81 -8.24 -6.98
CA GLN A 127 -16.78 -7.22 -7.11
C GLN A 127 -17.32 -5.79 -7.09
N LYS A 128 -18.44 -5.53 -7.77
CA LYS A 128 -19.08 -4.21 -7.79
C LYS A 128 -19.52 -3.76 -6.39
N ALA A 129 -19.90 -4.69 -5.53
CA ALA A 129 -20.23 -4.40 -4.13
C ALA A 129 -18.99 -4.31 -3.22
N PHE A 130 -17.87 -4.92 -3.61
CA PHE A 130 -16.63 -4.92 -2.83
C PHE A 130 -15.78 -3.67 -3.07
N VAL A 131 -15.62 -3.23 -4.32
CA VAL A 131 -14.72 -2.12 -4.71
C VAL A 131 -15.00 -0.81 -3.94
N PRO A 132 -16.25 -0.32 -3.82
CA PRO A 132 -16.53 0.95 -3.13
C PRO A 132 -16.67 0.82 -1.61
N ALA A 133 -16.61 -0.40 -1.06
CA ALA A 133 -16.76 -0.60 0.38
C ALA A 133 -15.63 0.07 1.17
N ALA A 134 -15.94 0.50 2.39
CA ALA A 134 -14.93 0.99 3.34
C ALA A 134 -13.91 -0.12 3.66
N LEU A 135 -12.72 0.26 4.11
CA LEU A 135 -11.58 -0.63 4.23
C LEU A 135 -11.80 -1.76 5.26
N ASP A 136 -12.33 -1.41 6.43
CA ASP A 136 -12.81 -2.33 7.46
C ASP A 136 -13.87 -3.31 6.90
N VAL A 137 -14.81 -2.79 6.10
CA VAL A 137 -15.84 -3.63 5.46
C VAL A 137 -15.21 -4.59 4.44
N LYS A 138 -14.16 -4.19 3.73
CA LYS A 138 -13.44 -5.09 2.81
C LYS A 138 -12.77 -6.24 3.55
N PHE A 139 -12.10 -5.98 4.67
CA PHE A 139 -11.49 -7.03 5.49
C PHE A 139 -12.54 -8.01 6.04
N ASN A 140 -13.61 -7.47 6.62
CA ASN A 140 -14.75 -8.28 7.09
C ASN A 140 -15.32 -9.19 5.99
N LYS A 141 -15.45 -8.69 4.75
CA LYS A 141 -15.91 -9.51 3.62
C LYS A 141 -14.91 -10.61 3.25
N LEU A 142 -13.60 -10.34 3.28
CA LEU A 142 -12.59 -11.36 3.01
C LEU A 142 -12.65 -12.50 4.03
N GLU A 143 -12.87 -12.16 5.30
CA GLU A 143 -13.02 -13.14 6.37
C GLU A 143 -14.35 -13.90 6.25
N GLN A 144 -15.49 -13.22 6.16
CA GLN A 144 -16.80 -13.84 6.17
C GLN A 144 -17.08 -14.68 4.92
N ASP A 145 -16.70 -14.20 3.74
CA ASP A 145 -17.05 -14.86 2.49
C ASP A 145 -16.06 -15.96 2.08
N TYR A 146 -14.81 -15.89 2.56
CA TYR A 146 -13.70 -16.74 2.11
C TYR A 146 -12.82 -17.29 3.26
N GLY A 147 -13.06 -16.93 4.52
CA GLY A 147 -12.26 -17.39 5.66
C GLY A 147 -10.84 -16.82 5.71
N ILE A 148 -10.58 -15.68 5.05
CA ILE A 148 -9.25 -15.07 4.97
C ILE A 148 -9.15 -13.93 5.99
N MET A 149 -8.48 -14.20 7.11
CA MET A 149 -8.09 -13.18 8.09
C MET A 149 -6.77 -12.52 7.67
N CYS A 150 -6.75 -11.18 7.64
CA CYS A 150 -5.57 -10.42 7.25
C CYS A 150 -4.76 -10.01 8.48
N GLU A 151 -3.60 -10.63 8.70
CA GLU A 151 -2.74 -10.34 9.89
C GLU A 151 -2.31 -8.88 10.02
N LEU A 152 -2.32 -8.10 8.93
CA LEU A 152 -1.92 -6.69 8.92
C LEU A 152 -3.10 -5.74 8.70
N GLU A 153 -4.33 -6.21 8.94
CA GLU A 153 -5.53 -5.38 8.88
C GLU A 153 -5.38 -4.07 9.69
N ASP A 154 -5.01 -4.17 10.96
CA ASP A 154 -4.84 -3.01 11.84
C ASP A 154 -3.79 -2.02 11.33
N SER A 155 -2.69 -2.53 10.76
CA SER A 155 -1.64 -1.69 10.17
C SER A 155 -2.16 -0.93 8.95
N ILE A 156 -2.93 -1.59 8.07
CA ILE A 156 -3.49 -0.97 6.86
C ILE A 156 -4.61 0.02 7.21
N ILE A 157 -5.45 -0.28 8.21
CA ILE A 157 -6.47 0.65 8.72
C ILE A 157 -5.79 1.89 9.32
N SER A 158 -4.77 1.70 10.15
CA SER A 158 -4.01 2.81 10.77
C SER A 158 -3.33 3.70 9.73
N LEU A 159 -2.80 3.13 8.64
CA LEU A 159 -2.30 3.91 7.50
C LEU A 159 -3.41 4.71 6.81
N GLY A 160 -4.62 4.16 6.72
CA GLY A 160 -5.81 4.86 6.24
C GLY A 160 -6.13 6.10 7.09
N PHE A 161 -6.11 5.97 8.42
CA PHE A 161 -6.27 7.11 9.34
C PHE A 161 -5.15 8.13 9.19
N ILE A 162 -3.90 7.69 9.12
CA ILE A 162 -2.75 8.57 8.91
C ILE A 162 -2.91 9.37 7.62
N MET A 163 -3.31 8.74 6.52
CA MET A 163 -3.56 9.43 5.27
C MET A 163 -4.65 10.49 5.40
N GLN A 164 -5.76 10.15 6.07
CA GLN A 164 -6.85 11.10 6.32
C GLN A 164 -6.39 12.29 7.17
N ILE A 165 -5.62 12.04 8.22
CA ILE A 165 -5.06 13.06 9.11
C ILE A 165 -4.14 14.03 8.34
N LEU A 166 -3.21 13.47 7.54
CA LEU A 166 -2.28 14.25 6.72
C LEU A 166 -3.00 15.11 5.68
N LEU A 167 -4.06 14.59 5.05
CA LEU A 167 -4.79 15.30 4.00
C LEU A 167 -5.78 16.33 4.52
N GLN A 168 -6.50 16.03 5.60
CA GLN A 168 -7.72 16.76 5.99
C GLN A 168 -7.58 17.50 7.32
N GLN A 169 -6.57 17.19 8.13
CA GLN A 169 -6.52 17.61 9.54
C GLN A 169 -5.22 18.32 9.90
N GLY A 170 -4.49 18.82 8.91
CA GLY A 170 -3.21 19.49 9.13
C GLY A 170 -2.15 18.61 9.79
N GLY A 171 -2.31 17.28 9.72
CA GLY A 171 -1.41 16.32 10.35
C GLY A 171 -1.69 16.03 11.83
N GLN A 172 -2.72 16.61 12.45
CA GLN A 172 -3.04 16.39 13.86
C GLN A 172 -3.98 15.20 14.09
N VAL A 173 -3.64 14.32 15.04
CA VAL A 173 -4.47 13.20 15.49
C VAL A 173 -5.65 13.71 16.33
N LYS A 174 -6.85 13.18 16.10
CA LYS A 174 -8.09 13.51 16.83
C LYS A 174 -8.72 12.26 17.44
N GLU A 175 -9.63 12.50 18.40
CA GLU A 175 -10.45 11.48 19.09
C GLU A 175 -11.00 10.38 18.15
N ALA A 176 -11.46 10.75 16.95
CA ALA A 176 -12.05 9.79 16.01
C ALA A 176 -11.05 8.76 15.40
N GLN A 177 -9.74 8.93 15.60
CA GLN A 177 -8.71 8.02 15.06
C GLN A 177 -7.94 7.24 16.13
N VAL A 178 -8.28 7.43 17.41
CA VAL A 178 -7.56 6.79 18.52
C VAL A 178 -8.38 5.66 19.13
N ASP A 179 -7.68 4.72 19.74
CA ASP A 179 -8.28 3.60 20.48
C ASP A 179 -8.76 4.01 21.89
N GLU A 180 -9.17 3.02 22.69
CA GLU A 180 -9.60 3.22 24.08
C GLU A 180 -8.51 3.82 24.99
N ASN A 181 -7.24 3.74 24.58
CA ASN A 181 -6.09 4.33 25.28
C ASN A 181 -5.76 5.75 24.79
N ALA A 182 -6.57 6.32 23.90
CA ALA A 182 -6.29 7.56 23.19
C ALA A 182 -5.02 7.49 22.32
N GLU A 183 -4.72 6.31 21.78
CA GLU A 183 -3.56 6.04 20.93
C GLU A 183 -3.97 5.60 19.51
N LEU A 184 -3.32 6.17 18.50
CA LEU A 184 -3.26 5.66 17.13
C LEU A 184 -1.93 4.90 16.97
N VAL A 185 -2.02 3.60 16.73
CA VAL A 185 -0.84 2.73 16.64
C VAL A 185 -0.60 2.30 15.19
N LEU A 186 0.52 2.73 14.61
CA LEU A 186 1.01 2.20 13.34
C LEU A 186 2.03 1.09 13.61
N GLU A 187 1.68 -0.13 13.21
CA GLU A 187 2.60 -1.26 13.25
C GLU A 187 3.30 -1.43 11.90
N LEU A 188 4.63 -1.44 11.93
CA LEU A 188 5.48 -1.53 10.74
C LEU A 188 6.31 -2.81 10.77
N LYS A 189 6.42 -3.49 9.63
CA LYS A 189 7.32 -4.64 9.46
C LYS A 189 8.74 -4.14 9.22
N ALA A 190 9.66 -4.57 10.09
CA ALA A 190 11.09 -4.26 9.99
C ALA A 190 11.94 -5.53 10.03
N VAL A 191 13.09 -5.54 9.36
CA VAL A 191 14.04 -6.66 9.43
C VAL A 191 14.93 -6.49 10.65
N LYS A 192 14.86 -7.44 11.59
CA LYS A 192 15.83 -7.58 12.67
C LYS A 192 16.90 -8.58 12.25
N ILE A 193 18.15 -8.11 12.14
CA ILE A 193 19.30 -8.97 11.83
C ILE A 193 19.63 -9.78 13.09
N LEU A 194 19.52 -11.11 13.00
CA LEU A 194 19.84 -12.03 14.09
C LEU A 194 21.33 -12.42 14.02
N GLY A 195 22.21 -11.44 14.26
CA GLY A 195 23.66 -11.66 14.31
C GLY A 195 24.33 -12.02 12.97
N ARG A 196 25.68 -11.95 12.94
CA ARG A 196 26.49 -12.44 11.81
C ARG A 196 26.78 -13.92 12.03
N GLN A 197 26.05 -14.82 11.36
CA GLN A 197 26.48 -16.22 11.25
C GLN A 197 26.32 -16.72 9.81
N SER A 198 27.46 -16.84 9.13
CA SER A 198 27.84 -17.92 8.21
C SER A 198 28.87 -17.42 7.19
N GLU A 199 29.85 -18.27 6.87
CA GLU A 199 30.88 -18.12 5.84
C GLU A 199 30.33 -17.96 4.41
N THR A 200 28.99 -17.98 4.23
CA THR A 200 28.30 -17.77 2.94
C THR A 200 27.70 -16.36 2.77
N GLY A 201 27.90 -15.44 3.72
CA GLY A 201 27.61 -14.01 3.55
C GLY A 201 26.13 -13.60 3.47
N LYS A 202 25.16 -14.52 3.57
CA LYS A 202 23.73 -14.18 3.66
C LYS A 202 23.32 -13.98 5.12
N GLN A 203 23.08 -12.72 5.49
CA GLN A 203 22.49 -12.37 6.78
C GLN A 203 21.06 -12.94 6.86
N GLN A 204 20.77 -13.77 7.86
CA GLN A 204 19.40 -14.18 8.18
C GLN A 204 18.74 -13.08 9.03
N GLY A 205 17.89 -12.29 8.38
CA GLY A 205 17.00 -11.35 9.05
C GLY A 205 15.64 -11.99 9.33
N LYS A 206 15.02 -11.66 10.46
CA LYS A 206 13.62 -11.98 10.76
C LYS A 206 12.79 -10.70 10.71
N LEU A 207 11.62 -10.74 10.07
CA LEU A 207 10.66 -9.65 10.17
C LEU A 207 10.08 -9.59 11.59
N VAL A 208 10.08 -8.39 12.17
CA VAL A 208 9.53 -8.07 13.48
C VAL A 208 8.64 -6.84 13.35
N ASP A 209 7.74 -6.69 14.32
CA ASP A 209 6.85 -5.54 14.41
C ASP A 209 7.52 -4.40 15.16
N LEU A 210 7.50 -3.23 14.53
CA LEU A 210 7.89 -1.96 15.10
C LEU A 210 6.63 -1.11 15.28
N ARG A 211 6.28 -0.83 16.53
CA ARG A 211 5.10 -0.04 16.87
C ARG A 211 5.47 1.43 16.94
N LYS A 212 4.73 2.27 16.23
CA LYS A 212 4.80 3.73 16.31
C LYS A 212 3.47 4.25 16.84
N VAL A 213 3.52 4.92 17.98
CA VAL A 213 2.33 5.38 18.71
C VAL A 213 2.20 6.88 18.56
N PHE A 214 1.00 7.35 18.23
CA PHE A 214 0.63 8.75 18.21
C PHE A 214 -0.56 8.95 19.15
N LYS A 215 -0.46 9.89 20.08
CA LYS A 215 -1.56 10.21 20.99
C LYS A 215 -2.51 11.21 20.37
N GLU A 216 -3.72 11.30 20.90
CA GLU A 216 -4.62 12.40 20.55
C GLU A 216 -3.93 13.76 20.71
N GLY A 217 -4.05 14.62 19.70
CA GLY A 217 -3.43 15.94 19.65
C GLY A 217 -2.01 15.96 19.07
N ASP A 218 -1.36 14.81 18.91
CA ASP A 218 -0.03 14.73 18.29
C ASP A 218 -0.06 15.12 16.81
N ILE A 219 1.07 15.66 16.33
CA ILE A 219 1.31 15.84 14.91
C ILE A 219 1.99 14.58 14.35
N ILE A 220 1.38 13.97 13.33
CA ILE A 220 1.96 12.83 12.63
C ILE A 220 3.33 13.21 12.06
N THR A 221 4.35 12.57 12.61
CA THR A 221 5.74 12.72 12.16
C THR A 221 6.30 11.34 11.81
N LEU A 222 6.49 11.10 10.51
CA LEU A 222 7.11 9.89 9.96
C LEU A 222 8.54 10.20 9.53
N SER A 223 9.52 9.43 9.98
CA SER A 223 10.91 9.50 9.52
C SER A 223 11.05 8.88 8.13
N ASP A 224 12.19 9.11 7.47
CA ASP A 224 12.45 8.51 6.16
C ASP A 224 12.49 6.98 6.22
N MET A 225 13.01 6.44 7.32
CA MET A 225 12.98 5.00 7.59
C MET A 225 11.55 4.51 7.78
N ASP A 226 10.69 5.26 8.49
CA ASP A 226 9.27 4.90 8.63
C ASP A 226 8.60 4.78 7.24
N LEU A 227 8.87 5.72 6.32
CA LEU A 227 8.34 5.68 4.95
C LEU A 227 8.78 4.41 4.19
N GLN A 228 10.05 4.01 4.34
CA GLN A 228 10.55 2.77 3.74
C GLN A 228 9.90 1.54 4.37
N LEU A 229 9.73 1.52 5.69
CA LEU A 229 9.09 0.40 6.41
C LEU A 229 7.59 0.30 6.10
N ILE A 230 6.90 1.38 5.76
CA ILE A 230 5.53 1.33 5.25
C ILE A 230 5.47 0.48 3.99
N LEU A 231 6.36 0.69 3.01
CA LEU A 231 6.42 -0.12 1.80
C LEU A 231 6.74 -1.60 2.09
N VAL A 232 7.63 -1.88 3.06
CA VAL A 232 7.92 -3.26 3.52
C VAL A 232 6.69 -3.89 4.16
N THR A 233 5.89 -3.11 4.88
CA THR A 233 4.63 -3.54 5.49
C THR A 233 3.60 -3.86 4.41
N ILE A 234 3.46 -3.03 3.37
CA ILE A 234 2.61 -3.32 2.20
C ILE A 234 3.08 -4.58 1.46
N ALA A 235 4.39 -4.79 1.32
CA ALA A 235 4.94 -6.02 0.75
C ALA A 235 4.50 -7.25 1.53
N SER A 236 4.63 -7.19 2.85
CA SER A 236 4.30 -8.29 3.76
C SER A 236 2.80 -8.56 3.75
N PHE A 237 1.98 -7.50 3.73
CA PHE A 237 0.53 -7.60 3.61
C PHE A 237 0.11 -8.32 2.33
N ALA A 238 0.66 -7.89 1.19
CA ALA A 238 0.32 -8.49 -0.10
C ALA A 238 0.79 -9.94 -0.21
N ASP A 239 1.99 -10.26 0.27
CA ASP A 239 2.51 -11.62 0.30
C ASP A 239 1.60 -12.56 1.13
N SER A 240 1.24 -12.15 2.35
CA SER A 240 0.30 -12.91 3.20
C SER A 240 -1.07 -13.06 2.55
N LEU A 241 -1.62 -11.98 1.97
CA LEU A 241 -2.91 -12.00 1.28
C LEU A 241 -2.90 -12.97 0.09
N PHE A 242 -1.91 -12.88 -0.80
CA PHE A 242 -1.85 -13.74 -1.98
C PHE A 242 -1.61 -15.22 -1.62
N LYS A 243 -0.85 -15.49 -0.54
CA LYS A 243 -0.73 -16.85 0.01
C LYS A 243 -2.07 -17.37 0.51
N ALA A 244 -2.82 -16.58 1.29
CA ALA A 244 -4.14 -16.96 1.78
C ALA A 244 -5.13 -17.22 0.63
N VAL A 245 -5.12 -16.37 -0.40
CA VAL A 245 -5.93 -16.55 -1.62
C VAL A 245 -5.57 -17.85 -2.33
N SER A 246 -4.28 -18.17 -2.46
CA SER A 246 -3.82 -19.41 -3.06
C SER A 246 -4.26 -20.64 -2.26
N LEU A 247 -4.24 -20.57 -0.93
CA LEU A 247 -4.69 -21.65 -0.05
C LEU A 247 -6.20 -21.88 -0.16
N TYR A 248 -7.00 -20.80 -0.21
CA TYR A 248 -8.43 -20.89 -0.46
C TYR A 248 -8.75 -21.55 -1.81
N ALA A 249 -8.07 -21.14 -2.87
CA ALA A 249 -8.29 -21.75 -4.19
C ALA A 249 -7.98 -23.25 -4.20
N LYS A 250 -6.89 -23.64 -3.54
CA LYS A 250 -6.52 -25.04 -3.39
C LYS A 250 -7.55 -25.85 -2.59
N SER A 251 -8.07 -25.30 -1.49
CA SER A 251 -9.05 -26.02 -0.65
C SER A 251 -10.36 -26.29 -1.38
N ILE A 252 -10.83 -25.35 -2.22
CA ILE A 252 -12.00 -25.55 -3.08
C ILE A 252 -11.73 -26.61 -4.15
N GLN A 253 -10.53 -26.62 -4.73
CA GLN A 253 -10.14 -27.63 -5.72
C GLN A 253 -10.12 -29.04 -5.11
N ASP A 254 -9.49 -29.20 -3.95
CA ASP A 254 -9.37 -30.48 -3.25
C ASP A 254 -10.76 -31.01 -2.82
N ALA A 255 -11.66 -30.12 -2.36
CA ALA A 255 -13.03 -30.47 -1.98
C ALA A 255 -13.90 -30.95 -3.15
N ASN A 256 -13.62 -30.53 -4.39
CA ASN A 256 -14.35 -31.01 -5.58
C ASN A 256 -13.78 -32.31 -6.17
N GLN A 257 -12.57 -32.72 -5.75
CA GLN A 257 -11.94 -33.98 -6.16
C GLN A 257 -12.20 -35.13 -5.18
N SER A 258 -12.76 -34.82 -4.00
CA SER A 258 -13.16 -35.77 -2.95
C SER A 258 -14.62 -36.17 -3.07
#